data_AF-A0A836R9I9-F1
#
_entry.id   AF-A0A836R9I9-F1
#
_cell.length_a   1.000
_cell.length_b   1.000
_cell.length_c   1.000
_cell.angle_alpha   90.00
_cell.angle_beta   90.00
_cell.angle_gamma   90.00
#
_symmetry.space_group_name_H-M   'P 1'
#
loop_
_entity.id
_entity.type
_entity.pdbx_description
1 polymer ?
#
loop_
_entity_poly.entity_id
_entity_poly.type
_entity_poly.pdbx_seq_one_letter_code
_entity_poly.pdbx_strand_id
1 'polypeptide(L)'
;MFIHLKDVYFSYEESNTKSYILKDITLSINRGEFLTIVGPNGSGKSTLVRLLNALLLPQKGDVLVDNLNTKDKANTWEIRRRIGMVFQ
;
A
#
# COMPACT_ATOMS: atom_id res chain seq x y z
N MET A 1 5.01 -13.20 7.19
CA MET A 1 4.69 -12.20 6.16
C MET A 1 5.50 -10.98 6.46
N PHE A 2 6.24 -10.50 5.49
CA PHE A 2 6.98 -9.24 5.51
C PHE A 2 6.33 -8.31 4.49
N ILE A 3 6.09 -7.06 4.88
CA ILE A 3 5.57 -6.03 3.98
C ILE A 3 6.56 -4.89 3.95
N HIS A 4 6.93 -4.44 2.75
CA HIS A 4 7.82 -3.30 2.57
C HIS A 4 7.21 -2.29 1.60
N LEU A 5 7.17 -1.03 2.02
CA LEU A 5 6.93 0.12 1.17
C LEU A 5 8.24 0.88 1.06
N LYS A 6 8.59 1.26 -0.16
CA LYS A 6 9.78 2.05 -0.45
C LYS A 6 9.39 3.26 -1.29
N ASP A 7 9.52 4.45 -0.69
CA ASP A 7 9.35 5.76 -1.33
C ASP A 7 8.01 5.85 -2.08
N VAL A 8 6.92 5.41 -1.45
CA VAL A 8 5.62 5.22 -2.10
C VAL A 8 4.87 6.54 -2.24
N TYR A 9 4.39 6.81 -3.46
CA TYR A 9 3.48 7.92 -3.76
C TYR A 9 2.20 7.45 -4.46
N PHE A 10 1.08 8.08 -4.11
CA PHE A 10 -0.22 7.77 -4.72
C PHE A 10 -1.20 8.97 -4.72
N SER A 11 -1.91 9.17 -5.84
CA SER A 11 -3.09 10.02 -6.03
C SER A 11 -4.18 9.23 -6.78
N TYR A 12 -5.46 9.57 -6.55
CA TYR A 12 -6.58 8.98 -7.31
C TYR A 12 -6.77 9.62 -8.70
N GLU A 13 -6.29 10.85 -8.89
CA GLU A 13 -6.39 11.55 -10.18
C GLU A 13 -5.01 11.56 -10.85
N GLU A 14 -4.98 11.24 -12.16
CA GLU A 14 -3.78 11.22 -13.00
C GLU A 14 -3.33 12.63 -13.45
N SER A 15 -4.00 13.70 -13.00
CA SER A 15 -3.62 15.06 -13.38
C SER A 15 -2.40 15.56 -12.62
N ASN A 16 -1.41 16.08 -13.37
CA ASN A 16 -0.14 16.67 -12.89
C ASN A 16 -0.29 17.88 -11.93
N THR A 17 -1.52 18.21 -11.52
CA THR A 17 -1.86 19.38 -10.71
C THR A 17 -2.43 19.03 -9.34
N LYS A 18 -2.57 17.75 -8.96
CA LYS A 18 -3.14 17.36 -7.66
C LYS A 18 -2.13 16.69 -6.72
N SER A 19 -2.12 17.22 -5.50
CA SER A 19 -1.34 16.73 -4.36
C SER A 19 -1.53 15.22 -4.16
N TYR A 20 -0.44 14.47 -4.14
CA TYR A 20 -0.45 13.08 -3.68
C TYR A 20 -1.14 12.95 -2.31
N ILE A 21 -1.93 11.90 -2.14
CA ILE A 21 -2.58 11.54 -0.87
C ILE A 21 -1.58 10.82 0.04
N LEU A 22 -0.73 9.98 -0.56
CA LEU A 22 0.41 9.35 0.09
C LEU A 22 1.67 9.92 -0.55
N LYS A 23 2.56 10.47 0.28
CA LYS A 23 3.81 11.11 -0.14
C LYS A 23 4.95 10.48 0.63
N ASP A 24 5.93 9.96 -0.10
CA ASP A 24 7.19 9.48 0.46
C ASP A 24 7.00 8.47 1.61
N ILE A 25 6.11 7.50 1.39
CA ILE A 25 5.82 6.50 2.42
C ILE A 25 6.83 5.36 2.33
N THR A 26 7.71 5.27 3.33
CA THR A 26 8.62 4.15 3.55
C THR A 26 8.26 3.49 4.89
N LEU A 27 7.92 2.20 4.83
CA LEU A 27 7.43 1.43 5.97
C LEU A 27 7.85 -0.04 5.82
N SER A 28 8.26 -0.67 6.91
CA SER A 28 8.48 -2.12 6.96
C SER A 28 7.64 -2.71 8.08
N ILE A 29 6.92 -3.79 7.78
CA ILE A 29 6.11 -4.55 8.74
C ILE A 29 6.66 -5.97 8.75
N ASN A 30 7.14 -6.40 9.91
CA ASN A 30 7.72 -7.72 10.11
C ASN A 30 6.67 -8.74 10.53
N ARG A 31 7.02 -10.03 10.38
CA ARG A 31 6.16 -11.12 10.80
C ARG A 31 5.89 -11.05 12.31
N GLY A 32 4.62 -11.08 12.68
CA GLY A 32 4.19 -11.09 14.08
C GLY A 32 4.00 -9.70 14.70
N GLU A 33 4.31 -8.64 13.95
CA GLU A 33 4.04 -7.28 14.41
C GLU A 33 2.54 -6.97 14.39
N PHE A 34 2.09 -6.28 15.44
CA PHE A 34 0.78 -5.67 15.50
C PHE A 34 0.93 -4.17 15.33
N LEU A 35 0.40 -3.63 14.24
CA LEU A 35 0.58 -2.23 13.85
C LEU A 35 -0.77 -1.52 13.72
N THR A 36 -0.84 -0.29 14.21
CA THR A 36 -2.01 0.58 14.09
C THR A 36 -1.66 1.82 13.28
N ILE A 37 -2.52 2.17 12.32
CA ILE A 37 -2.40 3.41 11.53
C ILE A 37 -3.46 4.39 12.03
N VAL A 38 -3.03 5.52 12.58
CA VAL A 38 -3.89 6.57 13.11
C VAL A 38 -3.74 7.88 12.34
N GLY A 39 -4.78 8.70 12.32
CA GLY A 39 -4.75 10.02 11.69
C GLY A 39 -6.15 10.54 11.34
N PRO A 40 -6.28 11.83 10.98
CA PRO A 40 -7.56 12.46 10.66
C PRO A 40 -8.29 11.83 9.46
N ASN A 41 -9.59 12.07 9.32
CA ASN A 41 -10.32 11.68 8.11
C ASN A 41 -9.68 12.30 6.86
N GLY A 42 -9.60 11.53 5.78
CA GLY A 42 -8.94 11.96 4.55
C GLY A 42 -7.40 11.86 4.54
N SER A 43 -6.75 11.48 5.64
CA SER A 43 -5.27 11.39 5.71
C SER A 43 -4.63 10.25 4.90
N GLY A 44 -5.42 9.45 4.17
CA GLY A 44 -4.90 8.37 3.31
C GLY A 44 -4.77 6.99 3.96
N LYS A 45 -5.23 6.77 5.20
CA LYS A 45 -5.14 5.47 5.91
C LYS A 45 -5.70 4.29 5.08
N SER A 46 -6.95 4.40 4.64
CA SER A 46 -7.59 3.35 3.84
C SER A 46 -6.91 3.19 2.47
N THR A 47 -6.39 4.28 1.90
CA THR A 47 -5.59 4.23 0.66
C THR A 47 -4.31 3.43 0.86
N LEU A 48 -3.60 3.64 1.97
CA LEU A 48 -2.40 2.90 2.33
C LEU A 48 -2.69 1.40 2.47
N VAL A 49 -3.75 1.02 3.19
CA VAL A 49 -4.17 -0.38 3.34
C VAL A 49 -4.51 -1.02 1.98
N ARG A 50 -5.16 -0.28 1.07
CA ARG A 50 -5.48 -0.76 -0.29
C ARG A 50 -4.25 -0.92 -1.19
N LEU A 51 -3.16 -0.20 -0.93
CA LEU A 51 -1.89 -0.45 -1.61
C LEU A 51 -1.25 -1.76 -1.12
N LEU A 52 -1.35 -2.06 0.18
CA LEU A 52 -0.78 -3.28 0.75
C LEU A 52 -1.38 -4.54 0.12
N ASN A 53 -2.70 -4.59 -0.08
CA ASN A 53 -3.39 -5.76 -0.65
C ASN A 53 -3.49 -5.74 -2.19
N ALA A 54 -2.76 -4.85 -2.87
CA ALA A 54 -2.79 -4.68 -4.32
C ALA A 54 -4.21 -4.43 -4.90
N LEU A 55 -5.08 -3.73 -4.17
CA LEU A 55 -6.30 -3.13 -4.73
C LEU A 55 -6.01 -1.81 -5.43
N LEU A 56 -4.99 -1.10 -4.98
CA LEU A 56 -4.39 0.05 -5.64
C LEU A 56 -2.92 -0.25 -5.94
N LEU A 57 -2.36 0.45 -6.92
CA LEU A 57 -0.95 0.37 -7.28
C LEU A 57 -0.27 1.72 -7.03
N PRO A 58 0.95 1.75 -6.49
CA PRO A 58 1.66 3.00 -6.27
C PRO A 58 2.08 3.62 -7.60
N GLN A 59 2.02 4.95 -7.72
CA GLN A 59 2.48 5.68 -8.91
C GLN A 59 4.01 5.86 -8.90
N LYS A 60 4.61 5.94 -7.72
CA LYS A 60 6.07 5.93 -7.50
C LYS A 60 6.41 5.05 -6.32
N GLY A 61 7.65 4.58 -6.28
CA GLY A 61 8.10 3.63 -5.25
C GLY A 61 7.49 2.25 -5.44
N ASP A 62 7.74 1.34 -4.51
CA ASP A 62 7.30 -0.05 -4.61
C ASP A 62 6.66 -0.54 -3.31
N VAL A 63 5.69 -1.45 -3.46
CA VAL A 63 5.08 -2.18 -2.35
C VAL A 63 5.36 -3.66 -2.57
N LEU A 64 5.97 -4.31 -1.60
CA LEU A 64 6.33 -5.72 -1.65
C LEU A 64 5.66 -6.47 -0.50
N VAL A 65 5.11 -7.64 -0.81
CA VAL A 65 4.51 -8.57 0.15
C VAL A 65 5.24 -9.89 0.03
N ASP A 66 6.05 -10.24 1.03
CA ASP A 66 6.96 -11.39 0.99
C ASP A 66 7.77 -11.45 -0.32
N ASN A 67 8.40 -10.32 -0.69
CA ASN A 67 9.17 -10.10 -1.92
C ASN A 67 8.36 -10.10 -3.23
N LEU A 68 7.04 -10.26 -3.17
CA LEU A 68 6.16 -10.12 -4.33
C LEU A 68 5.80 -8.65 -4.53
N ASN A 69 6.26 -8.04 -5.62
CA ASN A 69 5.93 -6.64 -5.94
C ASN A 69 4.47 -6.55 -6.42
N THR A 70 3.69 -5.62 -5.86
CA THR A 70 2.27 -5.42 -6.20
C THR A 70 2.02 -4.95 -7.63
N LYS A 71 3.00 -4.28 -8.27
CA LYS A 71 2.89 -3.84 -9.67
C LYS A 71 2.94 -4.98 -10.67
N ASP A 72 3.50 -6.13 -10.28
CA ASP A 72 3.53 -7.31 -11.13
C ASP A 72 2.20 -8.06 -11.07
N LYS A 73 1.49 -8.08 -12.21
CA LYS A 73 0.18 -8.70 -12.33
C LYS A 73 0.21 -10.21 -12.04
N ALA A 74 1.33 -10.89 -12.30
CA ALA A 74 1.46 -12.32 -12.00
C ALA A 74 1.36 -12.60 -10.49
N ASN A 75 1.77 -11.64 -9.65
CA ASN A 75 1.77 -11.78 -8.19
C ASN A 75 0.41 -11.45 -7.55
N THR A 76 -0.50 -10.80 -8.27
CA THR A 76 -1.72 -10.20 -7.69
C THR A 76 -2.57 -11.21 -6.92
N TRP A 77 -2.76 -12.42 -7.47
CA TRP A 77 -3.57 -13.46 -6.83
C TRP A 77 -2.94 -13.97 -5.54
N GLU A 78 -1.63 -14.24 -5.56
CA GLU A 78 -0.90 -14.71 -4.38
C GLU A 78 -0.83 -13.65 -3.28
N ILE A 79 -0.63 -12.38 -3.64
CA ILE A 79 -0.66 -11.25 -2.69
C ILE A 79 -2.02 -11.18 -1.99
N ARG A 80 -3.12 -11.24 -2.74
CA ARG A 80 -4.49 -11.16 -2.18
C ARG A 80 -4.85 -12.38 -1.34
N ARG A 81 -4.21 -13.54 -1.57
CA ARG A 81 -4.34 -14.73 -0.70
C ARG A 81 -3.64 -14.55 0.64
N ARG A 82 -2.57 -13.73 0.70
CA ARG A 82 -1.80 -13.46 1.93
C ARG A 82 -2.37 -12.29 2.75
N ILE A 83 -2.94 -11.30 2.09
CA ILE A 83 -3.47 -10.10 2.75
C ILE A 83 -5.00 -10.09 2.65
N GLY A 84 -5.65 -10.55 3.71
CA GLY A 84 -7.08 -10.35 3.92
C GLY A 84 -7.37 -8.92 4.36
N MET A 85 -8.44 -8.33 3.81
CA MET A 85 -8.95 -7.02 4.22
C MET A 85 -10.39 -7.20 4.68
N VAL A 86 -10.68 -6.78 5.90
CA VAL A 86 -12.05 -6.68 6.42
C VAL A 86 -12.48 -5.24 6.30
N PHE A 87 -13.59 -5.01 5.62
CA PHE A 87 -14.18 -3.68 5.49
C PHE A 87 -15.03 -3.37 6.72
N GLN A 88 -15.08 -2.08 7.08
CA GLN A 88 -16.09 -1.57 8.01
C GLN A 88 -17.47 -1.61 7.38
#